data_AF-A0AA49Q3S0-F1
#
_entry.id   AF-A0AA49Q3S0-F1
#
_cell.length_a   1.000
_cell.length_b   1.000
_cell.length_c   1.000
_cell.angle_alpha   90.00
_cell.angle_beta   90.00
_cell.angle_gamma   90.00
#
_symmetry.space_group_name_H-M   'P 1'
#
loop_
_entity.id
_entity.type
_entity.pdbx_description
1 polymer ?
#
loop_
_entity_poly.entity_id
_entity_poly.type
_entity_poly.pdbx_seq_one_letter_code
_entity_poly.pdbx_strand_id
1 'polypeptide(L)'
;MRGAITTENTKEDIFKDTINLIDEIFRCNEIKPNDVVSIFFSATKDINSAYPAEALRYHGITDIPMMCFQEMDVYGSLKKCIRVIVFINCNDDKKIKHLYLKNAKLLRPDLLNIKVAIDGPAGAGKSTAAKKLAKKLNFTYIDTGAMYRALTYKSIINDIDINNKDEIVELASKIDIKLENDRVLLDGIDITNEIRTPIVSEKVSLISKIPEVRKIMVNLQRQLVNNGSVIMDGRDIATVVMPDAQFKFFLTASAEVRAMRRYNELIEKKISVNYDDILKDIKKRDKIDTERDIAPLKKSNDSIVIDTSDMTIEEVVCKMYDIIVSK
;
A
#
# COMPACT_ATOMS: atom_id res chain seq x y z
N MET A 1 -6.28 1.04 25.59
CA MET A 1 -6.12 1.89 24.39
C MET A 1 -4.66 2.33 24.24
N ARG A 2 -4.24 2.73 23.03
CA ARG A 2 -2.85 3.15 22.77
C ARG A 2 -2.85 4.50 22.05
N GLY A 3 -1.84 5.31 22.30
CA GLY A 3 -1.55 6.46 21.47
C GLY A 3 -0.13 6.97 21.57
N ALA A 4 0.21 7.93 20.71
CA ALA A 4 1.52 8.58 20.73
C ALA A 4 1.48 9.96 20.09
N ILE A 5 2.39 10.84 20.51
CA ILE A 5 2.60 12.17 19.95
C ILE A 5 4.10 12.51 19.98
N THR A 6 4.59 13.20 18.95
CA THR A 6 5.93 13.81 19.00
C THR A 6 5.85 15.23 19.53
N THR A 7 6.79 15.64 20.38
CA THR A 7 6.83 16.96 21.01
C THR A 7 8.21 17.56 20.92
N GLU A 8 8.35 18.87 21.13
CA GLU A 8 9.65 19.45 21.45
C GLU A 8 9.99 19.22 22.93
N ASN A 9 11.28 19.23 23.28
CA ASN A 9 11.74 18.94 24.64
C ASN A 9 11.75 20.21 25.52
N THR A 10 10.64 20.94 25.53
CA THR A 10 10.38 22.04 26.48
C THR A 10 9.24 21.63 27.40
N LYS A 11 9.20 22.18 28.62
CA LYS A 11 8.11 21.87 29.57
C LYS A 11 6.74 22.25 28.99
N GLU A 12 6.65 23.41 28.33
CA GLU A 12 5.42 23.91 27.72
C GLU A 12 4.93 22.99 26.60
N ASP A 13 5.81 22.59 25.67
CA ASP A 13 5.45 21.70 24.56
C ASP A 13 5.03 20.33 25.06
N ILE A 14 5.80 19.73 25.99
CA ILE A 14 5.46 18.44 26.60
C ILE A 14 4.08 18.50 27.25
N PHE A 15 3.78 19.58 27.98
CA PHE A 15 2.49 19.74 28.64
C PHE A 15 1.34 19.83 27.64
N LYS A 16 1.45 20.79 26.71
CA LYS A 16 0.46 21.04 25.68
C LYS A 16 0.17 19.79 24.85
N ASP A 17 1.21 19.10 24.40
CA ASP A 17 1.08 17.94 23.53
C ASP A 17 0.55 16.71 24.27
N THR A 18 0.95 16.50 25.54
CA THR A 18 0.43 15.40 26.35
C THR A 18 -1.06 15.57 26.61
N ILE A 19 -1.49 16.78 26.99
CA ILE A 19 -2.90 17.12 27.22
C ILE A 19 -3.70 16.89 25.94
N ASN A 20 -3.25 17.47 24.82
CA ASN A 20 -3.89 17.30 23.52
C ASN A 20 -4.02 15.82 23.10
N LEU A 21 -2.99 15.01 23.33
CA LEU A 21 -3.05 13.58 23.03
C LEU A 21 -4.15 12.87 23.83
N ILE A 22 -4.28 13.17 25.12
CA ILE A 22 -5.23 12.50 26.01
C ILE A 22 -6.66 12.97 25.73
N ASP A 23 -6.87 14.27 25.57
CA ASP A 23 -8.17 14.85 25.22
C ASP A 23 -8.70 14.26 23.92
N GLU A 24 -7.84 14.16 22.89
CA GLU A 24 -8.24 13.58 21.61
C GLU A 24 -8.51 12.07 21.70
N ILE A 25 -7.74 11.32 22.52
CA ILE A 25 -8.03 9.90 22.78
C ILE A 25 -9.39 9.75 23.44
N PHE A 26 -9.68 10.56 24.46
CA PHE A 26 -10.94 10.49 25.21
C PHE A 26 -12.11 10.88 24.32
N ARG A 27 -11.97 11.96 23.55
CA ARG A 27 -12.96 12.43 22.58
C ARG A 27 -13.26 11.40 21.51
N CYS A 28 -12.24 10.83 20.86
CA CYS A 28 -12.41 9.89 19.74
C CYS A 28 -13.03 8.55 20.15
N ASN A 29 -12.89 8.18 21.43
CA ASN A 29 -13.39 6.93 21.99
C ASN A 29 -14.59 7.14 22.92
N GLU A 30 -15.11 8.36 23.05
CA GLU A 30 -16.21 8.70 23.97
C GLU A 30 -15.95 8.14 25.39
N ILE A 31 -14.79 8.48 25.95
CA ILE A 31 -14.32 8.03 27.27
C ILE A 31 -14.42 9.19 28.25
N LYS A 32 -14.98 8.92 29.42
CA LYS A 32 -14.99 9.84 30.56
C LYS A 32 -13.85 9.49 31.52
N PRO A 33 -13.36 10.45 32.32
CA PRO A 33 -12.31 10.16 33.31
C PRO A 33 -12.62 8.97 34.23
N ASN A 34 -13.88 8.79 34.63
CA ASN A 34 -14.32 7.68 35.50
C ASN A 34 -14.23 6.29 34.84
N ASP A 35 -14.12 6.23 33.51
CA ASP A 35 -13.95 4.96 32.79
C ASP A 35 -12.49 4.49 32.79
N VAL A 36 -11.54 5.35 33.23
CA VAL A 36 -10.11 5.11 33.15
C VAL A 36 -9.59 4.47 34.44
N VAL A 37 -8.94 3.32 34.28
CA VAL A 37 -8.31 2.57 35.39
C VAL A 37 -6.93 3.12 35.69
N SER A 38 -6.11 3.34 34.66
CA SER A 38 -4.75 3.88 34.80
C SER A 38 -4.20 4.38 33.46
N ILE A 39 -3.18 5.26 33.52
CA ILE A 39 -2.52 5.82 32.34
C ILE A 39 -1.01 5.64 32.47
N PHE A 40 -0.41 4.88 31.55
CA PHE A 40 1.03 4.67 31.50
C PHE A 40 1.61 5.44 30.32
N PHE A 41 2.55 6.32 30.61
CA PHE A 41 3.31 7.07 29.62
C PHE A 41 4.70 6.46 29.46
N SER A 42 5.17 6.33 28.22
CA SER A 42 6.58 6.13 27.94
C SER A 42 7.10 7.28 27.09
N ALA A 43 8.35 7.67 27.27
CA ALA A 43 8.98 8.71 26.47
C ALA A 43 10.37 8.30 26.02
N THR A 44 10.74 8.74 24.81
CA THR A 44 12.09 8.54 24.29
C THR A 44 13.12 9.30 25.14
N LYS A 45 14.38 8.83 25.11
CA LYS A 45 15.45 9.34 26.00
C LYS A 45 15.70 10.85 25.88
N ASP A 46 15.39 11.43 24.73
CA ASP A 46 15.50 12.84 24.37
C ASP A 46 14.32 13.71 24.83
N ILE A 47 13.37 13.15 25.58
CA ILE A 47 12.35 13.89 26.35
C ILE A 47 12.68 13.81 27.83
N ASN A 48 13.18 14.91 28.41
CA ASN A 48 13.62 14.98 29.80
C ASN A 48 13.31 16.32 30.50
N SER A 49 12.61 17.25 29.84
CA SER A 49 12.29 18.56 30.40
C SER A 49 11.05 18.58 31.30
N ALA A 50 10.19 17.56 31.24
CA ALA A 50 9.01 17.42 32.10
C ALA A 50 8.42 16.00 32.06
N TYR A 51 7.63 15.64 33.07
CA TYR A 51 6.89 14.37 33.07
C TYR A 51 5.51 14.54 32.41
N PRO A 52 5.13 13.67 31.46
CA PRO A 52 3.78 13.68 30.86
C PRO A 52 2.65 13.57 31.91
N ALA A 53 2.83 12.76 32.96
CA ALA A 53 1.83 12.64 34.01
C ALA A 53 1.64 13.96 34.80
N GLU A 54 2.68 14.78 34.95
CA GLU A 54 2.60 16.10 35.59
C GLU A 54 1.68 17.04 34.78
N ALA A 55 1.76 16.97 33.45
CA ALA A 55 0.90 17.75 32.56
C ALA A 55 -0.59 17.48 32.80
N LEU A 56 -0.97 16.20 32.93
CA LEU A 56 -2.37 15.84 33.19
C LEU A 56 -2.84 16.24 34.58
N ARG A 57 -1.96 16.22 35.59
CA ARG A 57 -2.29 16.74 36.92
C ARG A 57 -2.59 18.23 36.86
N TYR A 58 -1.80 19.00 36.12
CA TYR A 58 -2.04 20.43 35.89
C TYR A 58 -3.36 20.68 35.12
N HIS A 59 -3.74 19.72 34.26
CA HIS A 59 -4.99 19.76 33.50
C HIS A 59 -6.23 19.31 34.30
N GLY A 60 -6.09 19.00 35.59
CA GLY A 60 -7.22 18.65 36.47
C GLY A 60 -7.55 17.16 36.55
N ILE A 61 -6.74 16.28 35.98
CA ILE A 61 -6.88 14.83 36.16
C ILE A 61 -6.09 14.41 37.41
N THR A 62 -6.71 14.39 38.59
CA THR A 62 -6.04 14.14 39.87
C THR A 62 -6.14 12.70 40.38
N ASP A 63 -7.23 12.00 40.04
CA ASP A 63 -7.61 10.77 40.74
C ASP A 63 -7.22 9.48 39.99
N ILE A 64 -6.75 9.62 38.75
CA ILE A 64 -6.31 8.48 37.94
C ILE A 64 -4.84 8.14 38.28
N PRO A 65 -4.51 6.88 38.60
CA PRO A 65 -3.12 6.43 38.75
C PRO A 65 -2.34 6.57 37.44
N MET A 66 -1.16 7.18 37.51
CA MET A 66 -0.30 7.38 36.34
C MET A 66 1.14 6.98 36.61
N MET A 67 1.82 6.49 35.59
CA MET A 67 3.25 6.17 35.65
C MET A 67 3.96 6.62 34.38
N CYS A 68 5.18 7.14 34.54
CA CYS A 68 6.05 7.52 33.43
C CYS A 68 7.25 6.57 33.37
N PHE A 69 7.58 6.12 32.17
CA PHE A 69 8.71 5.27 31.86
C PHE A 69 9.62 5.95 30.84
N GLN A 70 10.92 5.72 30.94
CA GLN A 70 11.83 6.03 29.85
C GLN A 70 11.98 4.78 28.97
N GLU A 71 11.95 4.99 27.66
CA GLU A 71 12.08 3.91 26.68
C GLU A 71 13.54 3.50 26.46
N MET A 72 13.73 2.28 25.98
CA MET A 72 15.01 1.84 25.45
C MET A 72 15.38 2.68 24.21
N ASP A 73 16.60 3.20 24.17
CA ASP A 73 17.09 3.98 23.02
C ASP A 73 17.49 3.03 21.89
N VAL A 74 16.69 3.02 20.84
CA VAL A 74 16.89 2.18 19.65
C VAL A 74 17.35 3.05 18.48
N TYR A 75 18.44 2.65 17.84
CA TYR A 75 18.96 3.35 16.66
C TYR A 75 17.91 3.42 15.54
N GLY A 76 17.73 4.60 14.93
CA GLY A 76 16.74 4.84 13.88
C GLY A 76 15.28 4.92 14.36
N SER A 77 15.02 4.80 15.66
CA SER A 77 13.67 4.98 16.19
C SER A 77 13.22 6.44 16.15
N LEU A 78 11.90 6.65 16.10
CA LEU A 78 11.30 7.97 16.11
C LEU A 78 11.69 8.74 17.38
N LYS A 79 12.30 9.90 17.21
CA LYS A 79 12.80 10.78 18.27
C LYS A 79 11.71 11.69 18.84
N LYS A 80 11.98 12.24 20.02
CA LYS A 80 11.11 13.15 20.79
C LYS A 80 9.65 12.70 20.88
N CYS A 81 9.43 11.43 21.20
CA CYS A 81 8.11 10.81 21.16
C CYS A 81 7.63 10.48 22.58
N ILE A 82 6.39 10.85 22.89
CA ILE A 82 5.64 10.39 24.06
C ILE A 82 4.63 9.36 23.56
N ARG A 83 4.56 8.21 24.23
CA ARG A 83 3.56 7.16 23.99
C ARG A 83 2.74 6.96 25.24
N VAL A 84 1.52 6.50 25.05
CA VAL A 84 0.59 6.24 26.14
C VAL A 84 -0.16 4.94 25.93
N ILE A 85 -0.33 4.21 27.03
CA ILE A 85 -1.31 3.15 27.16
C ILE A 85 -2.32 3.60 28.22
N VAL A 86 -3.58 3.71 27.81
CA VAL A 86 -4.70 4.04 28.69
C VAL A 86 -5.47 2.75 28.97
N PHE A 87 -5.51 2.31 30.22
CA PHE A 87 -6.35 1.20 30.66
C PHE A 87 -7.71 1.74 31.03
N ILE A 88 -8.76 1.15 30.46
CA ILE A 88 -10.15 1.58 30.67
C ILE A 88 -11.01 0.37 30.99
N ASN A 89 -12.12 0.62 31.67
CA ASN A 89 -13.25 -0.30 31.71
C ASN A 89 -14.12 -0.06 30.48
N CYS A 90 -14.39 -1.10 29.69
CA CYS A 90 -15.30 -1.03 28.55
C CYS A 90 -16.07 -2.34 28.38
N ASN A 91 -17.26 -2.27 27.79
CA ASN A 91 -18.02 -3.44 27.37
C ASN A 91 -17.38 -4.08 26.11
N ASP A 92 -17.56 -5.39 25.93
CA ASP A 92 -16.90 -6.19 24.89
C ASP A 92 -17.13 -5.70 23.45
N ASP A 93 -18.24 -4.99 23.18
CA ASP A 93 -18.60 -4.52 21.84
C ASP A 93 -17.95 -3.18 21.43
N LYS A 94 -17.27 -2.48 22.34
CA LYS A 94 -16.75 -1.13 22.02
C LYS A 94 -15.50 -1.21 21.14
N LYS A 95 -15.63 -0.83 19.87
CA LYS A 95 -14.50 -0.73 18.94
C LYS A 95 -13.55 0.40 19.34
N ILE A 96 -12.40 0.03 19.89
CA ILE A 96 -11.36 0.96 20.33
C ILE A 96 -10.61 1.58 19.14
N LYS A 97 -10.45 2.91 19.16
CA LYS A 97 -9.62 3.69 18.23
C LYS A 97 -8.31 4.07 18.91
N HIS A 98 -7.20 3.65 18.32
CA HIS A 98 -5.86 4.09 18.72
C HIS A 98 -5.50 5.39 18.01
N LEU A 99 -4.80 6.30 18.70
CA LEU A 99 -4.55 7.65 18.18
C LEU A 99 -3.07 7.99 18.13
N TYR A 100 -2.59 8.42 16.97
CA TYR A 100 -1.21 8.81 16.75
C TYR A 100 -1.20 10.20 16.13
N LEU A 101 -0.56 11.16 16.81
CA LEU A 101 -0.58 12.57 16.46
C LEU A 101 0.80 13.04 16.01
N LYS A 102 0.82 14.12 15.20
CA LYS A 102 2.05 14.66 14.60
C LYS A 102 2.86 13.56 13.90
N ASN A 103 4.17 13.52 14.06
CA ASN A 103 5.04 12.54 13.41
C ASN A 103 4.90 11.13 14.02
N ALA A 104 4.23 10.97 15.16
CA ALA A 104 3.96 9.66 15.73
C ALA A 104 3.01 8.81 14.87
N LYS A 105 2.30 9.43 13.91
CA LYS A 105 1.56 8.74 12.84
C LYS A 105 2.43 7.74 12.07
N LEU A 106 3.73 8.01 11.91
CA LEU A 106 4.68 7.12 11.25
C LEU A 106 4.90 5.81 12.01
N LEU A 107 4.55 5.73 13.30
CA LEU A 107 4.59 4.48 14.08
C LEU A 107 3.47 3.51 13.70
N ARG A 108 2.42 4.01 13.04
CA ARG A 108 1.29 3.22 12.53
C ARG A 108 0.91 3.67 11.13
N PRO A 109 1.78 3.40 10.12
CA PRO A 109 1.47 3.72 8.72
C PRO A 109 0.15 3.08 8.28
N ASP A 110 -0.20 1.92 8.83
CA ASP A 110 -1.44 1.19 8.59
C ASP A 110 -2.72 1.93 9.03
N LEU A 111 -2.61 2.88 9.96
CA LEU A 111 -3.72 3.76 10.37
C LEU A 111 -3.85 5.02 9.50
N LEU A 112 -2.89 5.25 8.61
CA LEU A 112 -3.02 6.28 7.59
C LEU A 112 -3.82 5.69 6.42
N ASN A 113 -4.55 6.53 5.68
CA ASN A 113 -5.20 6.14 4.42
C ASN A 113 -4.29 6.56 3.26
N ILE A 114 -3.06 6.04 3.24
CA ILE A 114 -2.07 6.35 2.22
C ILE A 114 -2.34 5.48 1.00
N LYS A 115 -2.49 6.13 -0.16
CA LYS A 115 -2.58 5.47 -1.45
C LYS A 115 -1.25 5.62 -2.17
N VAL A 116 -0.65 4.49 -2.53
CA VAL A 116 0.58 4.42 -3.31
C VAL A 116 0.27 3.81 -4.66
N ALA A 117 0.51 4.55 -5.74
CA ALA A 117 0.40 4.08 -7.11
C ALA A 117 1.80 3.73 -7.65
N ILE A 118 1.96 2.57 -8.27
CA ILE A 118 3.22 2.13 -8.89
C ILE A 118 2.98 1.75 -10.35
N ASP A 119 3.37 2.64 -11.26
CA ASP A 119 3.25 2.44 -12.71
C ASP A 119 4.60 2.13 -13.37
N GLY A 120 4.56 1.64 -14.61
CA GLY A 120 5.74 1.38 -15.42
C GLY A 120 5.62 0.13 -16.31
N PRO A 121 6.57 -0.09 -17.23
CA PRO A 121 6.49 -1.16 -18.23
C PRO A 121 6.62 -2.56 -17.63
N ALA A 122 6.26 -3.58 -18.43
CA ALA A 122 6.42 -4.99 -18.03
C ALA A 122 7.90 -5.32 -17.77
N GLY A 123 8.20 -6.08 -16.72
CA GLY A 123 9.57 -6.47 -16.38
C GLY A 123 10.38 -5.43 -15.59
N ALA A 124 9.84 -4.25 -15.30
CA ALA A 124 10.50 -3.21 -14.48
C ALA A 124 10.56 -3.52 -12.96
N GLY A 125 10.20 -4.73 -12.52
CA GLY A 125 10.25 -5.12 -11.10
C GLY A 125 9.11 -4.61 -10.21
N LYS A 126 8.08 -3.97 -10.78
CA LYS A 126 6.95 -3.35 -10.06
C LYS A 126 6.27 -4.24 -9.04
N SER A 127 5.69 -5.36 -9.48
CA SER A 127 4.89 -6.22 -8.61
C SER A 127 5.71 -6.76 -7.43
N THR A 128 6.99 -7.11 -7.69
CA THR A 128 7.91 -7.56 -6.64
C THR A 128 8.25 -6.44 -5.65
N ALA A 129 8.56 -5.24 -6.13
CA ALA A 129 8.87 -4.10 -5.29
C ALA A 129 7.64 -3.61 -4.51
N ALA A 130 6.48 -3.54 -5.15
CA ALA A 130 5.19 -3.16 -4.58
C ALA A 130 4.80 -4.11 -3.44
N LYS A 131 4.88 -5.43 -3.67
CA LYS A 131 4.58 -6.45 -2.66
C LYS A 131 5.52 -6.37 -1.45
N LYS A 132 6.83 -6.20 -1.68
CA LYS A 132 7.81 -6.04 -0.59
C LYS A 132 7.58 -4.74 0.19
N LEU A 133 7.31 -3.64 -0.49
CA LEU A 133 7.02 -2.35 0.12
C LEU A 133 5.73 -2.42 0.94
N ALA A 134 4.68 -3.06 0.42
CA ALA A 134 3.41 -3.23 1.11
C ALA A 134 3.60 -4.04 2.41
N LYS A 135 4.36 -5.13 2.35
CA LYS A 135 4.74 -5.89 3.55
C LYS A 135 5.53 -5.05 4.56
N LYS A 136 6.48 -4.23 4.09
CA LYS A 136 7.30 -3.36 4.95
C LYS A 136 6.49 -2.25 5.63
N LEU A 137 5.47 -1.72 4.96
CA LEU A 137 4.58 -0.65 5.46
C LEU A 137 3.30 -1.18 6.12
N ASN A 138 3.05 -2.49 6.07
CA ASN A 138 1.79 -3.12 6.46
C ASN A 138 0.58 -2.54 5.70
N PHE A 139 0.73 -2.35 4.39
CA PHE A 139 -0.32 -1.86 3.49
C PHE A 139 -0.97 -3.03 2.72
N THR A 140 -2.21 -2.84 2.29
CA THR A 140 -2.87 -3.76 1.36
C THR A 140 -2.20 -3.67 -0.02
N TYR A 141 -1.80 -4.80 -0.59
CA TYR A 141 -1.26 -4.85 -1.95
C TYR A 141 -2.33 -5.29 -2.95
N ILE A 142 -2.46 -4.57 -4.06
CA ILE A 142 -3.40 -4.88 -5.15
C ILE A 142 -2.64 -4.99 -6.48
N ASP A 143 -2.59 -6.22 -7.01
CA ASP A 143 -2.09 -6.51 -8.37
C ASP A 143 -3.23 -6.30 -9.38
N THR A 144 -3.24 -5.15 -10.05
CA THR A 144 -4.27 -4.88 -11.08
C THR A 144 -4.11 -5.77 -12.31
N GLY A 145 -2.88 -6.22 -12.60
CA GLY A 145 -2.60 -7.12 -13.71
C GLY A 145 -3.24 -8.49 -13.50
N ALA A 146 -3.29 -8.97 -12.26
CA ALA A 146 -3.99 -10.20 -11.89
C ALA A 146 -5.49 -10.14 -12.20
N MET A 147 -6.14 -8.99 -12.04
CA MET A 147 -7.57 -8.83 -12.34
C MET A 147 -7.87 -8.98 -13.84
N TYR A 148 -7.07 -8.34 -14.70
CA TYR A 148 -7.21 -8.50 -16.15
C TYR A 148 -6.92 -9.94 -16.60
N ARG A 149 -5.95 -10.60 -15.96
CA ARG A 149 -5.66 -12.01 -16.23
C ARG A 149 -6.76 -12.94 -15.75
N ALA A 150 -7.43 -12.63 -14.63
CA ALA A 150 -8.58 -13.38 -14.15
C ALA A 150 -9.75 -13.31 -15.15
N LEU A 151 -10.05 -12.14 -15.69
CA LEU A 151 -11.04 -12.00 -16.78
C LEU A 151 -10.62 -12.79 -18.03
N THR A 152 -9.33 -12.73 -18.39
CA THR A 152 -8.79 -13.48 -19.54
C THR A 152 -8.92 -14.97 -19.34
N TYR A 153 -8.58 -15.48 -18.16
CA TYR A 153 -8.75 -16.88 -17.81
C TYR A 153 -10.22 -17.28 -17.85
N LYS A 154 -11.12 -16.47 -17.27
CA LYS A 154 -12.57 -16.71 -17.32
C LYS A 154 -13.10 -16.75 -18.76
N SER A 155 -12.56 -15.92 -19.65
CA SER A 155 -12.95 -15.92 -21.07
C SER A 155 -12.51 -17.22 -21.76
N ILE A 156 -11.28 -17.69 -21.46
CA ILE A 156 -10.72 -18.92 -22.05
C ILE A 156 -11.52 -20.16 -21.60
N ILE A 157 -11.83 -20.29 -20.31
CA ILE A 157 -12.54 -21.48 -19.80
C ILE A 157 -14.00 -21.55 -20.23
N ASN A 158 -14.60 -20.43 -20.64
CA ASN A 158 -15.95 -20.36 -21.19
C ASN A 158 -15.96 -20.44 -22.73
N ASP A 159 -14.82 -20.70 -23.36
CA ASP A 159 -14.65 -20.77 -24.82
C ASP A 159 -15.15 -19.53 -25.58
N ILE A 160 -15.03 -18.36 -24.95
CA ILE A 160 -15.41 -17.07 -25.56
C ILE A 160 -14.32 -16.66 -26.54
N ASP A 161 -14.72 -16.31 -27.77
CA ASP A 161 -13.80 -15.74 -28.75
C ASP A 161 -13.24 -14.40 -28.22
N ILE A 162 -11.92 -14.32 -28.16
CA ILE A 162 -11.19 -13.15 -27.67
C ILE A 162 -11.45 -11.89 -28.52
N ASN A 163 -11.95 -12.07 -29.74
CA ASN A 163 -12.32 -10.99 -30.65
C ASN A 163 -13.78 -10.54 -30.48
N ASN A 164 -14.62 -11.33 -29.80
CA ASN A 164 -15.99 -10.98 -29.50
C ASN A 164 -16.07 -10.05 -28.28
N LYS A 165 -15.95 -8.75 -28.56
CA LYS A 165 -15.94 -7.71 -27.52
C LYS A 165 -17.19 -7.72 -26.65
N ASP A 166 -18.36 -7.96 -27.23
CA ASP A 166 -19.64 -7.87 -26.51
C ASP A 166 -19.75 -8.96 -25.43
N GLU A 167 -19.38 -10.20 -25.76
CA GLU A 167 -19.34 -11.30 -24.79
C GLU A 167 -18.32 -11.07 -23.68
N ILE A 168 -17.15 -10.54 -24.01
CA ILE A 168 -16.11 -10.23 -23.00
C ILE A 168 -16.59 -9.12 -22.05
N VAL A 169 -17.28 -8.11 -22.57
CA VAL A 169 -17.83 -7.01 -21.76
C VAL A 169 -18.95 -7.52 -20.86
N GLU A 170 -19.84 -8.37 -21.37
CA GLU A 170 -20.87 -9.01 -20.56
C GLU A 170 -20.25 -9.86 -19.44
N LEU A 171 -19.23 -10.67 -19.77
CA LEU A 171 -18.51 -11.48 -18.78
C LEU A 171 -17.85 -10.61 -17.71
N ALA A 172 -17.20 -9.52 -18.12
CA ALA A 172 -16.56 -8.57 -17.21
C ALA A 172 -17.56 -7.92 -16.25
N SER A 173 -18.80 -7.67 -16.69
CA SER A 173 -19.83 -7.05 -15.85
C SER A 173 -20.33 -7.96 -14.71
N LYS A 174 -20.19 -9.28 -14.87
CA LYS A 174 -20.65 -10.30 -13.92
C LYS A 174 -19.52 -10.97 -13.15
N ILE A 175 -18.28 -10.49 -13.30
CA ILE A 175 -17.11 -11.15 -12.72
C ILE A 175 -16.99 -10.83 -11.22
N ASP A 176 -16.81 -11.85 -10.39
CA ASP A 176 -16.41 -11.68 -8.99
C ASP A 176 -14.93 -12.00 -8.85
N ILE A 177 -14.12 -10.99 -8.55
CA ILE A 177 -12.67 -11.12 -8.31
C ILE A 177 -12.37 -10.65 -6.90
N LYS A 178 -11.77 -11.53 -6.09
CA LYS A 178 -11.25 -11.17 -4.76
C LYS A 178 -9.75 -11.39 -4.70
N LEU A 179 -9.05 -10.46 -4.07
CA LEU A 179 -7.61 -10.50 -3.86
C LEU A 179 -7.37 -10.69 -2.35
N GLU A 180 -6.87 -11.85 -1.95
CA GLU A 180 -6.71 -12.23 -0.54
C GLU A 180 -5.30 -12.80 -0.30
N ASN A 181 -4.45 -12.12 0.48
CA ASN A 181 -3.16 -12.67 0.95
C ASN A 181 -2.37 -13.41 -0.15
N ASP A 182 -2.13 -12.74 -1.28
CA ASP A 182 -1.49 -13.26 -2.51
C ASP A 182 -2.31 -14.22 -3.39
N ARG A 183 -3.54 -14.55 -2.99
CA ARG A 183 -4.48 -15.34 -3.77
C ARG A 183 -5.37 -14.47 -4.63
N VAL A 184 -5.74 -15.02 -5.77
CA VAL A 184 -6.73 -14.46 -6.69
C VAL A 184 -7.88 -15.44 -6.77
N LEU A 185 -9.02 -15.07 -6.17
CA LEU A 185 -10.23 -15.85 -6.22
C LEU A 185 -11.11 -15.33 -7.36
N LEU A 186 -11.59 -16.23 -8.21
CA LEU A 186 -12.55 -15.96 -9.27
C LEU A 186 -13.80 -16.77 -8.98
N ASP A 187 -14.93 -16.08 -8.75
CA ASP A 187 -16.20 -16.70 -8.36
C ASP A 187 -16.04 -17.67 -7.16
N GLY A 188 -15.13 -17.34 -6.24
CA GLY A 188 -14.81 -18.15 -5.05
C GLY A 188 -13.75 -19.24 -5.25
N ILE A 189 -13.24 -19.44 -6.47
CA ILE A 189 -12.21 -20.46 -6.78
C ILE A 189 -10.83 -19.81 -6.84
N ASP A 190 -9.84 -20.39 -6.16
CA ASP A 190 -8.45 -19.95 -6.25
C ASP A 190 -7.87 -20.26 -7.63
N ILE A 191 -7.55 -19.21 -8.39
CA ILE A 191 -6.98 -19.29 -9.75
C ILE A 191 -5.56 -18.69 -9.83
N THR A 192 -4.87 -18.59 -8.70
CA THR A 192 -3.61 -17.87 -8.54
C THR A 192 -2.52 -18.35 -9.50
N ASN A 193 -2.51 -19.64 -9.87
CA ASN A 193 -1.50 -20.22 -10.76
C ASN A 193 -1.93 -20.16 -12.23
N GLU A 194 -3.22 -20.36 -12.46
CA GLU A 194 -3.90 -20.47 -13.73
C GLU A 194 -3.77 -19.15 -14.52
N ILE A 195 -3.93 -18.01 -13.83
CA ILE A 195 -3.76 -16.68 -14.42
C ILE A 195 -2.32 -16.38 -14.88
N ARG A 196 -1.33 -17.17 -14.44
CA ARG A 196 0.09 -16.98 -14.77
C ARG A 196 0.58 -17.87 -15.90
N THR A 197 -0.31 -18.68 -16.46
CA THR A 197 0.01 -19.55 -17.60
C THR A 197 0.39 -18.73 -18.85
N PRO A 198 1.19 -19.31 -19.77
CA PRO A 198 1.56 -18.65 -21.03
C PRO A 198 0.35 -18.23 -21.86
N ILE A 199 -0.68 -19.08 -21.94
CA ILE A 199 -1.89 -18.84 -22.74
C ILE A 199 -2.66 -17.59 -22.27
N VAL A 200 -2.76 -17.38 -20.96
CA VAL A 200 -3.37 -16.17 -20.38
C VAL A 200 -2.48 -14.95 -20.64
N SER A 201 -1.16 -15.11 -20.49
CA SER A 201 -0.20 -14.03 -20.69
C SER A 201 -0.15 -13.51 -22.14
N GLU A 202 -0.46 -14.36 -23.11
CA GLU A 202 -0.56 -13.99 -24.52
C GLU A 202 -1.84 -13.18 -24.81
N LYS A 203 -2.98 -13.65 -24.29
CA LYS A 203 -4.31 -13.08 -24.61
C LYS A 203 -4.69 -11.85 -23.78
N VAL A 204 -4.12 -11.65 -22.58
CA VAL A 204 -4.51 -10.55 -21.67
C VAL A 204 -4.34 -9.15 -22.28
N SER A 205 -3.37 -8.98 -23.17
CA SER A 205 -3.13 -7.71 -23.86
C SER A 205 -4.25 -7.33 -24.84
N LEU A 206 -4.98 -8.30 -25.38
CA LEU A 206 -6.10 -8.07 -26.29
C LEU A 206 -7.34 -7.61 -25.51
N ILE A 207 -7.65 -8.29 -24.40
CA ILE A 207 -8.77 -7.93 -23.54
C ILE A 207 -8.57 -6.56 -22.89
N SER A 208 -7.37 -6.30 -22.35
CA SER A 208 -7.09 -5.05 -21.61
C SER A 208 -7.10 -3.79 -22.47
N LYS A 209 -7.18 -3.92 -23.81
CA LYS A 209 -7.39 -2.81 -24.76
C LYS A 209 -8.84 -2.42 -24.94
N ILE A 210 -9.79 -3.28 -24.56
CA ILE A 210 -11.22 -3.03 -24.76
C ILE A 210 -11.67 -1.91 -23.80
N PRO A 211 -12.14 -0.75 -24.30
CA PRO A 211 -12.50 0.41 -23.47
C PRO A 211 -13.50 0.10 -22.35
N GLU A 212 -14.55 -0.64 -22.68
CA GLU A 212 -15.65 -0.99 -21.79
C GLU A 212 -15.18 -1.92 -20.66
N VAL A 213 -14.33 -2.90 -20.99
CA VAL A 213 -13.67 -3.76 -20.00
C VAL A 213 -12.83 -2.92 -19.04
N ARG A 214 -12.04 -1.97 -19.55
CA ARG A 214 -11.23 -1.10 -18.69
C ARG A 214 -12.11 -0.29 -17.75
N LYS A 215 -13.21 0.28 -18.24
CA LYS A 215 -14.15 1.04 -17.40
C LYS A 215 -14.69 0.20 -16.24
N ILE A 216 -15.05 -1.06 -16.51
CA ILE A 216 -15.50 -2.01 -15.48
C ILE A 216 -14.37 -2.32 -14.48
N MET A 217 -13.19 -2.68 -14.99
CA MET A 217 -12.03 -3.03 -14.16
C MET A 217 -11.56 -1.88 -13.27
N VAL A 218 -11.52 -0.66 -13.79
CA VAL A 218 -11.16 0.55 -12.99
C VAL A 218 -12.17 0.76 -11.87
N ASN A 219 -13.46 0.54 -12.10
CA ASN A 219 -14.47 0.66 -11.06
C ASN A 219 -14.26 -0.37 -9.95
N LEU A 220 -14.02 -1.64 -10.30
CA LEU A 220 -13.68 -2.69 -9.34
C LEU A 220 -12.41 -2.36 -8.56
N GLN A 221 -11.35 -1.90 -9.23
CA GLN A 221 -10.09 -1.50 -8.59
C GLN A 221 -10.29 -0.38 -7.57
N ARG A 222 -11.10 0.64 -7.89
CA ARG A 222 -11.41 1.74 -6.96
C ARG A 222 -12.20 1.27 -5.74
N GLN A 223 -13.07 0.28 -5.87
CA GLN A 223 -13.80 -0.28 -4.74
C GLN A 223 -12.85 -0.96 -3.73
N LEU A 224 -11.76 -1.56 -4.21
CA LEU A 224 -10.75 -2.21 -3.37
C LEU A 224 -9.86 -1.21 -2.57
N VAL A 225 -9.87 0.08 -2.94
CA VAL A 225 -9.04 1.13 -2.31
C VAL A 225 -9.63 1.66 -1.00
N ASN A 226 -10.90 1.37 -0.70
CA ASN A 226 -11.65 2.08 0.36
C ASN A 226 -11.27 1.69 1.81
N ASN A 227 -10.45 0.66 2.01
CA ASN A 227 -10.14 0.15 3.35
C ASN A 227 -8.64 0.26 3.68
N GLY A 228 -8.26 1.38 4.31
CA GLY A 228 -6.91 1.60 4.86
C GLY A 228 -5.86 2.03 3.82
N SER A 229 -4.59 1.93 4.20
CA SER A 229 -3.47 2.19 3.28
C SER A 229 -3.31 1.08 2.24
N VAL A 230 -3.05 1.49 1.00
CA VAL A 230 -2.98 0.59 -0.15
C VAL A 230 -1.81 0.91 -1.06
N ILE A 231 -1.20 -0.15 -1.61
CA ILE A 231 -0.24 -0.08 -2.72
C ILE A 231 -0.84 -0.83 -3.90
N MET A 232 -0.97 -0.14 -5.03
CA MET A 232 -1.50 -0.72 -6.25
C MET A 232 -0.49 -0.56 -7.38
N ASP A 233 -0.16 -1.66 -8.06
CA ASP A 233 0.75 -1.64 -9.21
C ASP A 233 0.01 -1.92 -10.54
N GLY A 234 0.47 -1.29 -11.60
CA GLY A 234 -0.18 -1.39 -12.91
C GLY A 234 0.52 -0.60 -14.03
N ARG A 235 -0.27 0.01 -14.91
CA ARG A 235 0.21 0.82 -16.05
C ARG A 235 -0.33 2.25 -16.04
N ASP A 236 -1.49 2.45 -15.43
CA ASP A 236 -2.26 3.69 -15.41
C ASP A 236 -2.91 3.92 -14.03
N ILE A 237 -2.26 3.45 -12.97
CA ILE A 237 -2.76 3.57 -11.60
C ILE A 237 -2.74 5.03 -11.18
N ALA A 238 -1.63 5.73 -11.36
CA ALA A 238 -1.44 7.12 -10.95
C ALA A 238 -2.20 8.12 -11.83
N THR A 239 -2.57 7.74 -13.05
CA THR A 239 -3.23 8.62 -14.02
C THR A 239 -4.74 8.39 -14.10
N VAL A 240 -5.22 7.16 -13.90
CA VAL A 240 -6.63 6.80 -14.10
C VAL A 240 -7.27 6.22 -12.85
N VAL A 241 -6.63 5.24 -12.20
CA VAL A 241 -7.29 4.49 -11.11
C VAL A 241 -7.32 5.31 -9.81
N MET A 242 -6.16 5.80 -9.38
CA MET A 242 -5.92 6.60 -8.18
C MET A 242 -5.17 7.90 -8.52
N PRO A 243 -5.80 8.83 -9.27
CA PRO A 243 -5.19 10.12 -9.58
C PRO A 243 -4.94 10.99 -8.34
N ASP A 244 -5.59 10.68 -7.22
CA ASP A 244 -5.45 11.31 -5.91
C ASP A 244 -4.42 10.63 -4.99
N ALA A 245 -3.68 9.63 -5.49
CA ALA A 245 -2.66 8.95 -4.70
C ALA A 245 -1.58 9.90 -4.18
N GLN A 246 -1.30 9.86 -2.87
CA GLN A 246 -0.29 10.71 -2.24
C GLN A 246 1.13 10.41 -2.73
N PHE A 247 1.39 9.15 -3.07
CA PHE A 247 2.67 8.72 -3.62
C PHE A 247 2.45 8.02 -4.96
N LYS A 248 3.08 8.55 -6.01
CA LYS A 248 3.00 8.01 -7.37
C LYS A 248 4.42 7.70 -7.83
N PHE A 249 4.74 6.42 -7.96
CA PHE A 249 6.03 5.96 -8.47
C PHE A 249 5.88 5.51 -9.91
N PHE A 250 6.87 5.82 -10.74
CA PHE A 250 7.01 5.28 -12.08
C PHE A 250 8.33 4.52 -12.17
N LEU A 251 8.28 3.19 -12.08
CA LEU A 251 9.46 2.34 -12.18
C LEU A 251 9.77 2.06 -13.65
N THR A 252 10.99 2.32 -14.07
CA THR A 252 11.44 2.06 -15.45
C THR A 252 12.73 1.24 -15.45
N ALA A 253 13.07 0.68 -16.61
CA ALA A 253 14.36 0.07 -16.92
C ALA A 253 14.47 -0.09 -18.45
N SER A 254 15.70 -0.20 -18.97
CA SER A 254 15.90 -0.47 -20.41
C SER A 254 15.21 -1.77 -20.84
N ALA A 255 14.82 -1.86 -22.12
CA ALA A 255 14.16 -3.05 -22.65
C ALA A 255 15.06 -4.29 -22.54
N GLU A 256 16.36 -4.08 -22.73
CA GLU A 256 17.42 -5.08 -22.69
C GLU A 256 17.57 -5.65 -21.28
N VAL A 257 17.57 -4.81 -20.23
CA VAL A 257 17.61 -5.25 -18.83
C VAL A 257 16.33 -6.02 -18.47
N ARG A 258 15.17 -5.54 -18.89
CA ARG A 258 13.89 -6.21 -18.63
C ARG A 258 13.80 -7.57 -19.35
N ALA A 259 14.32 -7.67 -20.56
CA ALA A 259 14.44 -8.93 -21.29
C ALA A 259 15.37 -9.90 -20.58
N MET A 260 16.54 -9.43 -20.12
CA MET A 260 17.49 -10.26 -19.39
C MET A 260 16.91 -10.80 -18.08
N ARG A 261 16.21 -9.96 -17.32
CA ARG A 261 15.49 -10.40 -16.09
C ARG A 261 14.47 -11.49 -16.38
N ARG A 262 13.68 -11.32 -17.45
CA ARG A 262 12.66 -12.30 -17.85
C ARG A 262 13.28 -13.60 -18.37
N TYR A 263 14.37 -13.50 -19.12
CA TYR A 263 15.15 -14.64 -19.59
C TYR A 263 15.65 -15.47 -18.42
N ASN A 264 16.31 -14.84 -17.45
CA ASN A 264 16.81 -15.51 -16.24
C ASN A 264 15.68 -16.19 -15.44
N GLU A 265 14.53 -15.52 -15.27
CA GLU A 265 13.35 -16.09 -14.58
C GLU A 265 12.85 -17.38 -15.26
N LEU A 266 12.89 -17.45 -16.59
CA LEU A 266 12.41 -18.60 -17.36
C LEU A 266 13.44 -19.74 -17.36
N ILE A 267 14.73 -19.41 -17.43
CA ILE A 267 15.83 -20.38 -17.31
C ILE A 267 15.83 -21.03 -15.92
N GLU A 268 15.63 -20.26 -14.85
CA GLU A 268 15.47 -20.79 -13.48
C GLU A 268 14.31 -21.78 -13.36
N LYS A 269 13.23 -21.56 -14.12
CA LYS A 269 12.07 -22.46 -14.23
C LYS A 269 12.28 -23.64 -15.19
N LYS A 270 13.50 -23.80 -15.73
CA LYS A 270 13.87 -24.83 -16.72
C LYS A 270 13.04 -24.77 -18.01
N ILE A 271 12.59 -23.58 -18.39
CA ILE A 271 11.87 -23.34 -19.63
C ILE A 271 12.88 -22.84 -20.67
N SER A 272 13.03 -23.57 -21.77
CA SER A 272 13.89 -23.16 -22.88
C SER A 272 13.25 -22.01 -23.65
N VAL A 273 13.95 -20.89 -23.73
CA VAL A 273 13.51 -19.67 -24.42
C VAL A 273 14.70 -18.95 -25.06
N ASN A 274 14.45 -18.21 -26.14
CA ASN A 274 15.46 -17.39 -26.80
C ASN A 274 15.38 -15.94 -26.29
N TYR A 275 16.51 -15.34 -25.95
CA TYR A 275 16.60 -13.95 -25.50
C TYR A 275 16.03 -12.94 -26.52
N ASP A 276 16.32 -13.12 -27.81
CA ASP A 276 15.90 -12.19 -28.86
C ASP A 276 14.38 -12.18 -29.03
N ASP A 277 13.73 -13.33 -28.86
CA ASP A 277 12.28 -13.44 -28.92
C ASP A 277 11.63 -12.73 -27.72
N ILE A 278 12.20 -12.90 -26.51
CA ILE A 278 11.76 -12.17 -25.31
C ILE A 278 11.91 -10.66 -25.52
N LEU A 279 13.04 -10.20 -26.06
CA LEU A 279 13.29 -8.79 -26.29
C LEU A 279 12.30 -8.20 -27.30
N LYS A 280 12.01 -8.91 -28.40
CA LYS A 280 10.99 -8.52 -29.38
C LYS A 280 9.61 -8.43 -28.75
N ASP A 281 9.23 -9.42 -27.94
CA ASP A 281 7.93 -9.45 -27.26
C ASP A 281 7.78 -8.29 -26.26
N ILE A 282 8.83 -7.97 -25.52
CA ILE A 282 8.85 -6.83 -24.60
C ILE A 282 8.68 -5.52 -25.38
N LYS A 283 9.45 -5.31 -26.45
CA LYS A 283 9.35 -4.10 -27.27
C LYS A 283 7.97 -3.95 -27.91
N LYS A 284 7.38 -5.05 -28.39
CA LYS A 284 6.02 -5.09 -28.93
C LYS A 284 4.98 -4.70 -27.86
N ARG A 285 5.10 -5.24 -26.65
CA ARG A 285 4.21 -4.91 -25.53
C ARG A 285 4.35 -3.46 -25.08
N ASP A 286 5.57 -2.94 -24.99
CA ASP A 286 5.79 -1.54 -24.59
C ASP A 286 5.18 -0.58 -25.60
N LYS A 287 5.34 -0.86 -26.91
CA LYS A 287 4.69 -0.10 -27.99
C LYS A 287 3.17 -0.11 -27.82
N ILE A 288 2.60 -1.30 -27.60
CA ILE A 288 1.17 -1.46 -27.34
C ILE A 288 0.69 -0.68 -26.10
N ASP A 289 1.44 -0.74 -25.00
CA ASP A 289 1.08 -0.10 -23.73
C ASP A 289 1.19 1.43 -23.83
N THR A 290 2.12 1.96 -24.63
CA THR A 290 2.37 3.40 -24.79
C THR A 290 1.52 4.07 -25.87
N GLU A 291 1.22 3.38 -26.97
CA GLU A 291 0.45 3.91 -28.10
C GLU A 291 -1.07 3.70 -27.97
N ARG A 292 -1.56 3.08 -26.89
CA ARG A 292 -3.01 2.87 -26.70
C ARG A 292 -3.76 4.19 -26.56
N ASP A 293 -4.89 4.31 -27.26
CA ASP A 293 -5.75 5.51 -27.23
C ASP A 293 -6.31 5.81 -25.84
N ILE A 294 -6.56 4.75 -25.05
CA ILE A 294 -7.16 4.87 -23.71
C ILE A 294 -6.14 4.51 -22.63
N ALA A 295 -5.94 5.46 -21.72
CA ALA A 295 -5.11 5.33 -20.54
C ALA A 295 -3.65 4.92 -20.83
N PRO A 296 -2.94 5.47 -21.84
CA PRO A 296 -1.58 5.03 -22.20
C PRO A 296 -0.62 4.96 -21.01
N LEU A 297 0.34 4.04 -21.07
CA LEU A 297 1.44 3.97 -20.10
C LEU A 297 2.21 5.30 -20.15
N LYS A 298 1.86 6.19 -19.23
CA LYS A 298 2.39 7.53 -19.14
C LYS A 298 2.61 7.87 -17.67
N LYS A 299 3.77 8.44 -17.37
CA LYS A 299 4.00 9.01 -16.05
C LYS A 299 3.05 10.19 -15.81
N SER A 300 2.46 10.27 -14.62
CA SER A 300 1.76 11.48 -14.19
C SER A 300 2.78 12.59 -13.92
N ASN A 301 2.35 13.86 -13.96
CA ASN A 301 3.27 14.99 -13.78
C ASN A 301 3.94 15.00 -12.40
N ASP A 302 3.28 14.44 -11.40
CA ASP A 302 3.75 14.30 -10.02
C ASP A 302 4.34 12.90 -9.72
N SER A 303 4.53 12.05 -10.74
CA SER A 303 5.19 10.76 -10.58
C SER A 303 6.68 10.92 -10.28
N ILE A 304 7.14 10.24 -9.23
CA ILE A 304 8.55 10.05 -8.92
C ILE A 304 9.08 8.91 -9.79
N VAL A 305 9.97 9.24 -10.71
CA VAL A 305 10.59 8.26 -11.61
C VAL A 305 11.75 7.57 -10.91
N ILE A 306 11.77 6.24 -10.93
CA ILE A 306 12.87 5.43 -10.42
C ILE A 306 13.35 4.52 -11.56
N ASP A 307 14.55 4.78 -12.05
CA ASP A 307 15.23 3.85 -12.96
C ASP A 307 15.78 2.68 -12.15
N THR A 308 15.31 1.48 -12.46
CA THR A 308 15.67 0.24 -11.77
C THR A 308 16.77 -0.53 -12.50
N SER A 309 17.33 -0.01 -13.60
CA SER A 309 18.27 -0.74 -14.47
C SER A 309 19.46 -1.30 -13.69
N ASP A 310 20.05 -0.49 -12.82
CA ASP A 310 21.23 -0.83 -12.02
C ASP A 310 20.91 -0.98 -10.52
N MET A 311 19.64 -1.21 -10.18
CA MET A 311 19.20 -1.37 -8.79
C MET A 311 18.70 -2.78 -8.51
N THR A 312 19.06 -3.30 -7.34
CA THR A 312 18.40 -4.46 -6.73
C THR A 312 16.98 -4.13 -6.30
N ILE A 313 16.15 -5.15 -6.13
CA ILE A 313 14.77 -4.94 -5.65
C ILE A 313 14.77 -4.30 -4.25
N GLU A 314 15.71 -4.69 -3.40
CA GLU A 314 15.89 -4.17 -2.04
C GLU A 314 16.18 -2.67 -2.06
N GLU A 315 17.09 -2.20 -2.92
CA GLU A 315 17.40 -0.78 -3.06
C GLU A 315 16.20 0.02 -3.56
N VAL A 316 15.44 -0.53 -4.52
CA VAL A 316 14.21 0.12 -5.02
C VAL A 316 13.17 0.23 -3.91
N VAL A 317 12.99 -0.82 -3.10
CA VAL A 317 12.06 -0.81 -1.95
C VAL A 317 12.50 0.17 -0.89
N CYS A 318 13.79 0.21 -0.54
CA CYS A 318 14.33 1.17 0.43
C CYS A 318 14.11 2.61 -0.05
N LYS A 319 14.45 2.91 -1.31
CA LYS A 319 14.25 4.24 -1.89
C LYS A 319 12.77 4.69 -1.83
N MET A 320 11.83 3.81 -2.22
CA MET A 320 10.40 4.13 -2.12
C MET A 320 9.95 4.31 -0.67
N TYR A 321 10.43 3.47 0.25
CA TYR A 321 10.12 3.54 1.67
C TYR A 321 10.59 4.87 2.28
N ASP A 322 11.83 5.27 2.02
CA ASP A 322 12.40 6.51 2.56
C ASP A 322 11.64 7.74 2.06
N ILE A 323 11.19 7.71 0.80
CA ILE A 323 10.33 8.77 0.22
C ILE A 323 8.97 8.82 0.93
N ILE A 324 8.38 7.68 1.25
CA ILE A 324 7.08 7.62 1.94
C ILE A 324 7.20 8.12 3.38
N VAL A 325 8.27 7.75 4.08
CA VAL A 325 8.44 8.10 5.50
C VAL A 325 8.95 9.53 5.72
N SER A 326 9.63 10.11 4.72
CA SER A 326 10.13 11.49 4.80
C SER A 326 9.10 12.58 4.51
N LYS A 327 7.90 12.23 4.04
CA LYS A 327 6.79 13.15 3.74
C LYS A 327 5.60 12.89 4.65
#